data_AF-A0A162GZN5-F1
#
_entry.id   AF-A0A162GZN5-F1
#
_cell.length_a   1.000
_cell.length_b   1.000
_cell.length_c   1.000
_cell.angle_alpha   90.00
_cell.angle_beta   90.00
_cell.angle_gamma   90.00
#
_symmetry.space_group_name_H-M   'P 1'
#
loop_
_entity.id
_entity.type
_entity.pdbx_description
1 polymer ?
#
loop_
_entity_poly.entity_id
_entity_poly.type
_entity_poly.pdbx_seq_one_letter_code
_entity_poly.pdbx_strand_id
1 'polypeptide(L)'
;MKSLLLVLLMATSTQALAWGGRGHDAVCRAASFLVKEPGLKEYLKNKPQMMGHLCNMPDFYWKSLGGEANQLGNPTHFIDIEVIGLDVKDIPVDFKKLQADFTGKPNKFKNDGSTIKSIPQEFGSSWWRADQFMRIIAGLQKDFALATPPANFKEEQNNELPYNKLAYQMIVSMGLMGHFVGDNSQPFHTSADYDGYAAGHGGIHAYFEDSVVGEFDGDLDALVLKEARAMKNPEFLKPKTTIEKMKVLSVISNKEIAKILKLDPIKKKSELKKEKGMELKTAAEREPASVAFKKMKPLIVTEMARGAVLLANLWDEAYISAGRPKIGAYKSYKYPFTVDFVAPDYITPEAATEKK
;
A
#
# COMPACT_ATOMS: atom_id res chain seq x y z
N MET A 1 11.41 -52.37 12.18
CA MET A 1 10.99 -51.26 11.30
C MET A 1 10.72 -50.04 12.17
N LYS A 2 11.62 -49.04 12.16
CA LYS A 2 11.42 -47.77 12.86
C LYS A 2 10.71 -46.83 11.89
N SER A 3 9.45 -46.51 12.14
CA SER A 3 8.70 -45.52 11.37
C SER A 3 9.28 -44.13 11.63
N LEU A 4 9.89 -43.53 10.60
CA LEU A 4 10.19 -42.11 10.57
C LEU A 4 8.86 -41.35 10.40
N LEU A 5 8.45 -40.61 11.42
CA LEU A 5 7.44 -39.57 11.25
C LEU A 5 8.12 -38.39 10.55
N LEU A 6 7.80 -38.21 9.26
CA LEU A 6 8.17 -37.03 8.51
C LEU A 6 7.24 -35.88 8.94
N VAL A 7 7.68 -35.05 9.88
CA VAL A 7 6.97 -33.81 10.22
C VAL A 7 7.20 -32.83 9.08
N LEU A 8 6.18 -32.68 8.23
CA LEU A 8 6.13 -31.64 7.21
C LEU A 8 5.95 -30.29 7.93
N LEU A 9 7.04 -29.57 8.20
CA LEU A 9 6.96 -28.16 8.58
C LEU A 9 6.60 -27.36 7.33
N MET A 10 5.33 -26.97 7.22
CA MET A 10 4.92 -25.95 6.26
C MET A 10 5.56 -24.62 6.66
N ALA A 11 6.49 -24.13 5.84
CA ALA A 11 6.90 -22.74 5.88
C ALA A 11 5.70 -21.90 5.43
N THR A 12 4.93 -21.37 6.39
CA THR A 12 3.94 -20.35 6.10
C THR A 12 4.71 -19.12 5.63
N SER A 13 4.65 -18.82 4.33
CA SER A 13 4.98 -17.49 3.84
C SER A 13 4.08 -16.53 4.60
N THR A 14 4.65 -15.74 5.51
CA THR A 14 3.95 -14.59 6.08
C THR A 14 3.60 -13.71 4.90
N GLN A 15 2.33 -13.74 4.48
CA GLN A 15 1.83 -12.80 3.51
C GLN A 15 1.99 -11.43 4.17
N ALA A 16 2.86 -10.59 3.61
CA ALA A 16 2.94 -9.20 4.02
C ALA A 16 1.56 -8.58 3.72
N LEU A 17 0.76 -8.43 4.76
CA LEU A 17 -0.33 -7.47 4.78
C LEU A 17 0.33 -6.11 4.96
N ALA A 18 -0.25 -5.08 4.36
CA ALA A 18 0.14 -3.73 4.69
C ALA A 18 -0.49 -3.30 6.00
N TRP A 19 -0.59 -1.99 6.27
CA TRP A 19 -1.43 -1.53 7.38
C TRP A 19 -2.65 -2.43 7.46
N GLY A 20 -2.92 -3.04 8.62
CA GLY A 20 -4.05 -3.94 8.74
C GLY A 20 -5.35 -3.28 8.29
N GLY A 21 -6.42 -4.07 8.17
CA GLY A 21 -7.70 -3.56 7.65
C GLY A 21 -8.16 -2.22 8.25
N ARG A 22 -7.88 -2.04 9.54
CA ARG A 22 -8.15 -0.82 10.31
C ARG A 22 -7.27 0.37 9.91
N GLY A 23 -6.00 0.16 9.60
CA GLY A 23 -5.07 1.21 9.22
C GLY A 23 -5.38 1.79 7.83
N HIS A 24 -5.62 0.94 6.83
CA HIS A 24 -6.07 1.41 5.51
C HIS A 24 -7.39 2.17 5.57
N ASP A 25 -8.35 1.67 6.35
CA ASP A 25 -9.63 2.35 6.54
C ASP A 25 -9.40 3.75 7.16
N ALA A 26 -8.59 3.86 8.21
CA ALA A 26 -8.28 5.13 8.86
C ALA A 26 -7.59 6.14 7.92
N VAL A 27 -6.59 5.70 7.15
CA VAL A 27 -5.88 6.55 6.18
C VAL A 27 -6.86 7.13 5.16
N CYS A 28 -7.70 6.29 4.56
CA CYS A 28 -8.59 6.73 3.48
C CYS A 28 -9.82 7.51 3.95
N ARG A 29 -10.33 7.19 5.14
CA ARG A 29 -11.36 8.01 5.81
C ARG A 29 -10.82 9.40 6.13
N ALA A 30 -9.63 9.49 6.72
CA ALA A 30 -9.01 10.77 7.01
C ALA A 30 -8.74 11.58 5.73
N ALA A 31 -8.19 10.95 4.68
CA ALA A 31 -7.94 11.58 3.39
C ALA A 31 -9.20 12.21 2.78
N SER A 32 -10.38 11.58 2.95
CA SER A 32 -11.66 12.07 2.42
C SER A 32 -12.05 13.46 2.98
N PHE A 33 -11.50 13.84 4.15
CA PHE A 33 -11.71 15.14 4.78
C PHE A 33 -10.57 16.14 4.58
N LEU A 34 -9.51 15.76 3.84
CA LEU A 34 -8.32 16.58 3.58
C LEU A 34 -8.27 17.13 2.15
N VAL A 35 -9.04 16.56 1.23
CA VAL A 35 -9.22 17.00 -0.16
C VAL A 35 -9.61 18.48 -0.23
N LYS A 36 -9.01 19.22 -1.17
CA LYS A 36 -9.17 20.67 -1.30
C LYS A 36 -10.03 21.08 -2.48
N GLU A 37 -10.04 20.32 -3.57
CA GLU A 37 -10.83 20.64 -4.75
C GLU A 37 -12.34 20.61 -4.41
N PRO A 38 -13.08 21.73 -4.55
CA PRO A 38 -14.43 21.86 -3.98
C PRO A 38 -15.42 20.76 -4.40
N GLY A 39 -15.46 20.42 -5.69
CA GLY A 39 -16.38 19.41 -6.22
C GLY A 39 -16.08 18.00 -5.71
N LEU A 40 -14.80 17.63 -5.61
CA LEU A 40 -14.40 16.35 -5.06
C LEU A 40 -14.60 16.31 -3.53
N LYS A 41 -14.24 17.38 -2.83
CA LYS A 41 -14.41 17.52 -1.38
C LYS A 41 -15.87 17.37 -0.96
N GLU A 42 -16.80 18.00 -1.68
CA GLU A 42 -18.23 17.88 -1.39
C GLU A 42 -18.74 16.45 -1.56
N TYR A 43 -18.20 15.73 -2.53
CA TYR A 43 -18.54 14.34 -2.79
C TYR A 43 -17.98 13.39 -1.73
N LEU A 44 -16.67 13.47 -1.45
CA LEU A 44 -15.96 12.52 -0.59
C LEU A 44 -16.27 12.68 0.90
N LYS A 45 -16.57 13.90 1.39
CA LYS A 45 -16.95 14.11 2.81
C LYS A 45 -18.17 13.28 3.25
N ASN A 46 -18.98 12.83 2.29
CA ASN A 46 -20.17 12.01 2.52
C ASN A 46 -19.95 10.51 2.25
N LYS A 47 -18.73 10.10 1.89
CA LYS A 47 -18.40 8.71 1.52
C LYS A 47 -17.14 8.15 2.21
N PRO A 48 -16.75 8.56 3.43
CA PRO A 48 -15.51 8.07 4.04
C PRO A 48 -15.53 6.54 4.21
N GLN A 49 -16.68 5.93 4.54
CA GLN A 49 -16.81 4.47 4.71
C GLN A 49 -16.54 3.71 3.40
N MET A 50 -17.05 4.23 2.28
CA MET A 50 -16.81 3.64 0.97
C MET A 50 -15.33 3.72 0.60
N MET A 51 -14.67 4.85 0.87
CA MET A 51 -13.25 5.02 0.60
C MET A 51 -12.39 4.09 1.47
N GLY A 52 -12.72 3.96 2.76
CA GLY A 52 -12.05 3.03 3.66
C GLY A 52 -12.21 1.55 3.24
N HIS A 53 -13.41 1.18 2.75
CA HIS A 53 -13.67 -0.15 2.18
C HIS A 53 -12.86 -0.40 0.89
N LEU A 54 -12.87 0.55 -0.04
CA LEU A 54 -12.13 0.43 -1.30
C LEU A 54 -10.62 0.32 -1.08
N CYS A 55 -10.06 1.06 -0.12
CA CYS A 55 -8.64 0.98 0.24
C CYS A 55 -8.23 -0.36 0.83
N ASN A 56 -9.17 -1.21 1.21
CA ASN A 56 -8.89 -2.53 1.73
C ASN A 56 -9.07 -3.63 0.67
N MET A 57 -9.70 -3.34 -0.48
CA MET A 57 -9.93 -4.30 -1.58
C MET A 57 -8.69 -5.12 -1.96
N PRO A 58 -7.49 -4.53 -2.08
CA PRO A 58 -6.31 -5.31 -2.48
C PRO A 58 -5.97 -6.42 -1.48
N ASP A 59 -6.12 -6.17 -0.19
CA ASP A 59 -5.68 -7.10 0.85
C ASP A 59 -6.70 -8.18 1.20
N PHE A 60 -8.00 -7.89 1.19
CA PHE A 60 -8.99 -8.92 1.53
C PHE A 60 -9.67 -9.56 0.32
N TYR A 61 -9.88 -8.82 -0.78
CA TYR A 61 -10.56 -9.36 -1.96
C TYR A 61 -9.56 -9.85 -3.00
N TRP A 62 -8.62 -9.02 -3.45
CA TRP A 62 -7.71 -9.43 -4.52
C TRP A 62 -6.78 -10.57 -4.11
N LYS A 63 -6.23 -10.54 -2.89
CA LYS A 63 -5.45 -11.68 -2.35
C LYS A 63 -6.25 -12.98 -2.25
N SER A 64 -7.59 -12.91 -2.13
CA SER A 64 -8.47 -14.09 -2.10
C SER A 64 -8.69 -14.73 -3.47
N LEU A 65 -8.41 -13.99 -4.57
CA LEU A 65 -8.59 -14.50 -5.92
C LEU A 65 -7.53 -15.55 -6.29
N GLY A 66 -6.36 -15.53 -5.66
CA GLY A 66 -5.28 -16.46 -5.93
C GLY A 66 -4.68 -16.30 -7.33
N GLY A 67 -3.93 -17.31 -7.77
CA GLY A 67 -3.39 -17.39 -9.14
C GLY A 67 -2.62 -16.14 -9.59
N GLU A 68 -2.97 -15.66 -10.78
CA GLU A 68 -2.34 -14.49 -11.42
C GLU A 68 -2.52 -13.21 -10.59
N ALA A 69 -3.66 -13.04 -9.92
CA ALA A 69 -3.90 -11.86 -9.08
C ALA A 69 -2.88 -11.77 -7.94
N ASN A 70 -2.53 -12.89 -7.30
CA ASN A 70 -1.50 -12.91 -6.26
C ASN A 70 -0.09 -12.76 -6.85
N GLN A 71 0.19 -13.42 -7.97
CA GLN A 71 1.50 -13.36 -8.62
C GLN A 71 1.87 -11.94 -9.07
N LEU A 72 0.90 -11.21 -9.63
CA LEU A 72 1.09 -9.84 -10.11
C LEU A 72 0.81 -8.79 -9.02
N GLY A 73 -0.13 -9.05 -8.13
CA GLY A 73 -0.60 -8.09 -7.13
C GLY A 73 0.30 -7.98 -5.90
N ASN A 74 0.72 -9.10 -5.30
CA ASN A 74 1.51 -9.09 -4.06
C ASN A 74 2.78 -8.22 -4.13
N PRO A 75 3.56 -8.22 -5.23
CA PRO A 75 4.77 -7.40 -5.30
C PRO A 75 4.49 -5.90 -5.50
N THR A 76 3.23 -5.49 -5.56
CA THR A 76 2.85 -4.07 -5.65
C THR A 76 2.65 -3.42 -4.29
N HIS A 77 2.76 -4.17 -3.19
CA HIS A 77 2.51 -3.66 -1.84
C HIS A 77 3.76 -3.07 -1.16
N PHE A 78 4.95 -3.25 -1.72
CA PHE A 78 6.19 -2.84 -1.04
C PHE A 78 7.23 -2.27 -1.99
N ILE A 79 8.27 -1.68 -1.40
CA ILE A 79 9.54 -1.30 -2.02
C ILE A 79 10.70 -1.67 -1.10
N ASP A 80 11.45 -2.71 -1.44
CA ASP A 80 12.55 -3.24 -0.66
C ASP A 80 13.87 -2.58 -1.09
N ILE A 81 14.08 -1.36 -0.62
CA ILE A 81 15.15 -0.47 -1.09
C ILE A 81 16.55 -1.08 -0.95
N GLU A 82 16.77 -1.93 0.06
CA GLU A 82 18.05 -2.55 0.37
C GLU A 82 18.44 -3.62 -0.64
N VAL A 83 17.50 -4.17 -1.41
CA VAL A 83 17.76 -5.25 -2.39
C VAL A 83 18.72 -4.81 -3.48
N ILE A 84 18.57 -3.58 -3.95
CA ILE A 84 19.45 -2.99 -4.97
C ILE A 84 20.62 -2.20 -4.37
N GLY A 85 20.57 -1.88 -3.08
CA GLY A 85 21.64 -1.21 -2.34
C GLY A 85 21.93 0.22 -2.79
N LEU A 86 20.94 0.91 -3.36
CA LEU A 86 21.02 2.33 -3.65
C LEU A 86 20.41 3.15 -2.52
N ASP A 87 20.95 4.34 -2.30
CA ASP A 87 20.21 5.38 -1.59
C ASP A 87 18.92 5.66 -2.36
N VAL A 88 17.80 5.81 -1.63
CA VAL A 88 16.48 5.95 -2.27
C VAL A 88 16.48 7.06 -3.30
N LYS A 89 17.07 8.23 -3.02
CA LYS A 89 17.16 9.35 -3.97
C LYS A 89 17.74 8.95 -5.35
N ASP A 90 18.62 7.97 -5.41
CA ASP A 90 19.32 7.53 -6.61
C ASP A 90 18.58 6.40 -7.36
N ILE A 91 17.49 5.87 -6.80
CA ILE A 91 16.68 4.83 -7.43
C ILE A 91 16.01 5.36 -8.71
N PRO A 92 16.21 4.73 -9.88
CA PRO A 92 15.52 5.10 -11.12
C PRO A 92 14.00 5.03 -10.98
N VAL A 93 13.29 6.03 -11.52
CA VAL A 93 11.81 6.06 -11.56
C VAL A 93 11.23 5.41 -12.82
N ASP A 94 12.06 5.06 -13.80
CA ASP A 94 11.67 4.22 -14.94
C ASP A 94 11.81 2.75 -14.54
N PHE A 95 10.67 2.06 -14.40
CA PHE A 95 10.62 0.66 -13.96
C PHE A 95 11.26 -0.31 -14.94
N LYS A 96 11.22 -0.03 -16.26
CA LYS A 96 11.88 -0.87 -17.27
C LYS A 96 13.39 -0.72 -17.17
N LYS A 97 13.86 0.50 -16.98
CA LYS A 97 15.29 0.76 -16.73
C LYS A 97 15.75 0.10 -15.43
N LEU A 98 14.97 0.18 -14.36
CA LEU A 98 15.25 -0.49 -13.09
C LEU A 98 15.40 -2.01 -13.28
N GLN A 99 14.46 -2.64 -14.00
CA GLN A 99 14.55 -4.06 -14.36
C GLN A 99 15.83 -4.35 -15.14
N ALA A 100 16.11 -3.61 -16.20
CA ALA A 100 17.29 -3.83 -17.05
C ALA A 100 18.63 -3.65 -16.30
N ASP A 101 18.71 -2.66 -15.41
CA ASP A 101 19.95 -2.33 -14.70
C ASP A 101 20.27 -3.32 -13.57
N PHE A 102 19.25 -3.87 -12.90
CA PHE A 102 19.42 -4.65 -11.66
C PHE A 102 19.09 -6.14 -11.76
N THR A 103 18.37 -6.59 -12.78
CA THR A 103 18.15 -8.03 -12.97
C THR A 103 19.48 -8.73 -13.24
N GLY A 104 19.73 -9.84 -12.54
CA GLY A 104 20.99 -10.57 -12.59
C GLY A 104 22.15 -9.92 -11.80
N LYS A 105 21.95 -8.74 -11.19
CA LYS A 105 22.94 -8.15 -10.27
C LYS A 105 22.87 -8.80 -8.89
N PRO A 106 23.94 -8.71 -8.07
CA PRO A 106 23.92 -9.25 -6.72
C PRO A 106 22.78 -8.65 -5.88
N ASN A 107 22.03 -9.51 -5.17
CA ASN A 107 21.05 -9.05 -4.19
C ASN A 107 21.80 -8.52 -2.96
N LYS A 108 21.73 -7.21 -2.74
CA LYS A 108 22.52 -6.50 -1.72
C LYS A 108 22.01 -6.74 -0.30
N PHE A 109 20.74 -7.07 -0.14
CA PHE A 109 20.17 -7.41 1.16
C PHE A 109 20.55 -8.82 1.60
N LYS A 110 20.34 -9.83 0.73
CA LYS A 110 20.68 -11.23 1.04
C LYS A 110 22.19 -11.42 1.27
N ASN A 111 23.00 -10.73 0.47
CA ASN A 111 24.46 -10.70 0.57
C ASN A 111 25.14 -12.09 0.69
N ASP A 112 24.56 -13.10 0.04
CA ASP A 112 25.00 -14.50 0.07
C ASP A 112 25.52 -14.99 -1.30
N GLY A 113 25.80 -14.05 -2.21
CA GLY A 113 26.20 -14.33 -3.59
C GLY A 113 25.02 -14.58 -4.55
N SER A 114 23.78 -14.60 -4.06
CA SER A 114 22.59 -14.66 -4.93
C SER A 114 22.43 -13.38 -5.76
N THR A 115 21.81 -13.54 -6.94
CA THR A 115 21.45 -12.44 -7.83
C THR A 115 19.96 -12.18 -7.80
N ILE A 116 19.54 -10.94 -8.00
CA ILE A 116 18.14 -10.56 -8.21
C ILE A 116 17.62 -11.27 -9.46
N LYS A 117 16.59 -12.10 -9.31
CA LYS A 117 15.92 -12.84 -10.38
C LYS A 117 14.78 -12.04 -10.99
N SER A 118 14.07 -11.29 -10.16
CA SER A 118 12.91 -10.51 -10.59
C SER A 118 12.80 -9.25 -9.75
N ILE A 119 12.95 -8.09 -10.38
CA ILE A 119 12.77 -6.79 -9.71
C ILE A 119 11.35 -6.62 -9.17
N PRO A 120 10.27 -6.94 -9.93
CA PRO A 120 8.93 -6.94 -9.35
C PRO A 120 8.85 -7.75 -8.06
N GLN A 121 9.31 -9.00 -8.05
CA GLN A 121 9.12 -9.92 -6.92
C GLN A 121 10.03 -9.64 -5.73
N GLU A 122 11.26 -9.17 -5.96
CA GLU A 122 12.25 -8.99 -4.89
C GLU A 122 12.41 -7.53 -4.45
N PHE A 123 12.23 -6.56 -5.34
CA PHE A 123 12.30 -5.14 -4.99
C PHE A 123 10.92 -4.51 -4.78
N GLY A 124 9.87 -5.04 -5.41
CA GLY A 124 8.53 -4.49 -5.30
C GLY A 124 8.24 -3.34 -6.26
N SER A 125 7.04 -2.75 -6.18
CA SER A 125 6.60 -1.73 -7.13
C SER A 125 5.51 -0.76 -6.67
N SER A 126 5.33 -0.56 -5.36
CA SER A 126 4.21 0.25 -4.81
C SER A 126 4.11 1.68 -5.37
N TRP A 127 5.24 2.31 -5.72
CA TRP A 127 5.25 3.66 -6.30
C TRP A 127 4.57 3.71 -7.67
N TRP A 128 4.92 2.78 -8.55
CA TRP A 128 4.34 2.68 -9.89
C TRP A 128 2.89 2.22 -9.82
N ARG A 129 2.53 1.48 -8.77
CA ARG A 129 1.15 1.07 -8.53
C ARG A 129 0.23 2.25 -8.26
N ALA A 130 0.64 3.18 -7.40
CA ALA A 130 -0.12 4.42 -7.18
C ALA A 130 -0.20 5.28 -8.46
N ASP A 131 0.90 5.40 -9.21
CA ASP A 131 0.94 6.11 -10.50
C ASP A 131 0.01 5.50 -11.56
N GLN A 132 -0.11 4.17 -11.61
CA GLN A 132 -1.02 3.51 -12.52
C GLN A 132 -2.47 3.95 -12.31
N PHE A 133 -2.94 4.03 -11.06
CA PHE A 133 -4.29 4.51 -10.79
C PHE A 133 -4.46 6.01 -11.11
N MET A 134 -3.42 6.83 -10.91
CA MET A 134 -3.42 8.21 -11.40
C MET A 134 -3.61 8.29 -12.92
N ARG A 135 -2.89 7.47 -13.69
CA ARG A 135 -3.00 7.41 -15.15
C ARG A 135 -4.35 6.88 -15.61
N ILE A 136 -4.91 5.87 -14.94
CA ILE A 136 -6.25 5.36 -15.20
C ILE A 136 -7.27 6.50 -15.05
N ILE A 137 -7.23 7.25 -13.96
CA ILE A 137 -8.15 8.36 -13.70
C ILE A 137 -7.98 9.49 -14.72
N ALA A 138 -6.73 9.88 -15.02
CA ALA A 138 -6.44 10.90 -16.03
C ALA A 138 -6.97 10.51 -17.42
N GLY A 139 -6.90 9.22 -17.77
CA GLY A 139 -7.42 8.67 -19.03
C GLY A 139 -8.93 8.88 -19.22
N LEU A 140 -9.69 9.06 -18.14
CA LEU A 140 -11.14 9.27 -18.19
C LEU A 140 -11.54 10.67 -18.67
N GLN A 141 -10.59 11.61 -18.78
CA GLN A 141 -10.87 13.03 -19.06
C GLN A 141 -11.70 13.23 -20.33
N LYS A 142 -11.31 12.59 -21.44
CA LYS A 142 -11.99 12.74 -22.73
C LYS A 142 -13.41 12.17 -22.67
N ASP A 143 -13.57 11.04 -22.01
CA ASP A 143 -14.87 10.37 -21.91
C ASP A 143 -15.82 11.16 -21.00
N PHE A 144 -15.32 11.75 -19.91
CA PHE A 144 -16.10 12.67 -19.07
C PHE A 144 -16.54 13.92 -19.84
N ALA A 145 -15.71 14.43 -20.75
CA ALA A 145 -16.05 15.59 -21.57
C ALA A 145 -17.15 15.29 -22.60
N LEU A 146 -17.26 14.02 -23.05
CA LEU A 146 -18.28 13.57 -23.99
C LEU A 146 -19.57 13.09 -23.32
N ALA A 147 -19.48 12.59 -22.09
CA ALA A 147 -20.61 12.02 -21.37
C ALA A 147 -21.48 13.10 -20.70
N THR A 148 -22.80 12.98 -20.86
CA THR A 148 -23.76 13.86 -20.19
C THR A 148 -23.96 13.46 -18.73
N PRO A 149 -23.78 14.37 -17.75
CA PRO A 149 -24.10 14.09 -16.36
C PRO A 149 -25.58 13.73 -16.16
N PRO A 150 -25.92 12.87 -15.19
CA PRO A 150 -27.32 12.55 -14.89
C PRO A 150 -28.10 13.82 -14.51
N ALA A 151 -29.30 13.97 -15.07
CA ALA A 151 -30.15 15.15 -14.91
C ALA A 151 -31.27 14.99 -13.87
N ASN A 152 -31.59 13.75 -13.50
CA ASN A 152 -32.71 13.42 -12.60
C ASN A 152 -32.39 12.16 -11.78
N PHE A 153 -33.19 11.91 -10.74
CA PHE A 153 -32.99 10.77 -9.83
C PHE A 153 -32.89 9.42 -10.56
N LYS A 154 -33.70 9.18 -11.60
CA LYS A 154 -33.66 7.93 -12.37
C LYS A 154 -32.30 7.72 -13.04
N GLU A 155 -31.75 8.78 -13.64
CA GLU A 155 -30.42 8.75 -14.24
C GLU A 155 -29.31 8.67 -13.19
N GLU A 156 -29.45 9.35 -12.05
CA GLU A 156 -28.50 9.27 -10.93
C GLU A 156 -28.34 7.83 -10.42
N GLN A 157 -29.41 7.01 -10.47
CA GLN A 157 -29.40 5.60 -10.08
C GLN A 157 -29.08 4.63 -11.24
N ASN A 158 -28.95 5.11 -12.47
CA ASN A 158 -28.68 4.26 -13.62
C ASN A 158 -27.18 3.91 -13.73
N ASN A 159 -26.79 2.72 -13.29
CA ASN A 159 -25.40 2.25 -13.38
C ASN A 159 -24.91 2.02 -14.81
N GLU A 160 -25.82 1.95 -15.78
CA GLU A 160 -25.48 1.80 -17.20
C GLU A 160 -25.25 3.13 -17.92
N LEU A 161 -25.60 4.26 -17.27
CA LEU A 161 -25.35 5.58 -17.83
C LEU A 161 -23.83 5.80 -18.01
N PRO A 162 -23.34 6.21 -19.20
CA PRO A 162 -21.91 6.37 -19.45
C PRO A 162 -21.19 7.21 -18.41
N TYR A 163 -21.80 8.35 -18.02
CA TYR A 163 -21.23 9.22 -17.00
C TYR A 163 -21.10 8.54 -15.63
N ASN A 164 -22.09 7.74 -15.23
CA ASN A 164 -22.05 7.02 -13.95
C ASN A 164 -21.02 5.89 -13.95
N LYS A 165 -20.78 5.23 -15.09
CA LYS A 165 -19.70 4.24 -15.24
C LYS A 165 -18.33 4.89 -15.05
N LEU A 166 -18.11 6.03 -15.67
CA LEU A 166 -16.87 6.81 -15.53
C LEU A 166 -16.67 7.28 -14.08
N ALA A 167 -17.73 7.82 -13.46
CA ALA A 167 -17.71 8.24 -12.06
C ALA A 167 -17.41 7.07 -11.11
N TYR A 168 -18.04 5.90 -11.33
CA TYR A 168 -17.76 4.69 -10.57
C TYR A 168 -16.30 4.24 -10.72
N GLN A 169 -15.79 4.16 -11.95
CA GLN A 169 -14.41 3.77 -12.22
C GLN A 169 -13.40 4.72 -11.58
N MET A 170 -13.66 6.03 -11.65
CA MET A 170 -12.82 7.05 -11.02
C MET A 170 -12.77 6.86 -9.50
N ILE A 171 -13.91 6.69 -8.83
CA ILE A 171 -13.97 6.51 -7.36
C ILE A 171 -13.35 5.19 -6.91
N VAL A 172 -13.60 4.09 -7.63
CA VAL A 172 -12.95 2.80 -7.38
C VAL A 172 -11.43 2.94 -7.51
N SER A 173 -10.94 3.57 -8.58
CA SER A 173 -9.51 3.78 -8.80
C SER A 173 -8.88 4.66 -7.72
N MET A 174 -9.59 5.69 -7.25
CA MET A 174 -9.15 6.53 -6.14
C MET A 174 -8.99 5.73 -4.85
N GLY A 175 -9.96 4.88 -4.52
CA GLY A 175 -9.88 4.04 -3.32
C GLY A 175 -8.78 2.98 -3.43
N LEU A 176 -8.64 2.33 -4.59
CA LEU A 176 -7.55 1.38 -4.83
C LEU A 176 -6.17 2.04 -4.74
N MET A 177 -6.00 3.25 -5.27
CA MET A 177 -4.78 4.04 -5.10
C MET A 177 -4.46 4.30 -3.61
N GLY A 178 -5.48 4.51 -2.79
CA GLY A 178 -5.33 4.77 -1.36
C GLY A 178 -4.73 3.61 -0.57
N HIS A 179 -4.93 2.38 -1.04
CA HIS A 179 -4.25 1.21 -0.47
C HIS A 179 -2.72 1.38 -0.56
N PHE A 180 -2.20 1.52 -1.78
CA PHE A 180 -0.75 1.58 -2.03
C PHE A 180 -0.08 2.82 -1.44
N VAL A 181 -0.80 3.96 -1.36
CA VAL A 181 -0.31 5.14 -0.61
C VAL A 181 -0.22 4.85 0.89
N GLY A 182 -1.20 4.10 1.44
CA GLY A 182 -1.17 3.60 2.80
C GLY A 182 0.01 2.66 3.05
N ASP A 183 0.21 1.64 2.21
CA ASP A 183 1.34 0.72 2.30
C ASP A 183 2.65 1.50 2.39
N ASN A 184 2.81 2.48 1.52
CA ASN A 184 4.03 3.25 1.41
C ASN A 184 4.28 4.18 2.61
N SER A 185 3.27 4.41 3.45
CA SER A 185 3.40 5.09 4.74
C SER A 185 3.62 4.12 5.91
N GLN A 186 3.57 2.81 5.70
CA GLN A 186 3.95 1.79 6.67
C GLN A 186 5.48 1.58 6.55
N PRO A 187 6.29 1.90 7.58
CA PRO A 187 7.75 1.80 7.52
C PRO A 187 8.32 0.46 7.01
N PHE A 188 7.78 -0.67 7.43
CA PHE A 188 8.24 -2.00 7.02
C PHE A 188 7.84 -2.40 5.59
N HIS A 189 6.94 -1.68 4.92
CA HIS A 189 6.68 -1.83 3.48
C HIS A 189 7.75 -1.18 2.60
N THR A 190 8.75 -0.58 3.23
CA THR A 190 9.82 0.16 2.57
C THR A 190 11.19 -0.45 2.85
N SER A 191 11.24 -1.71 3.32
CA SER A 191 12.48 -2.39 3.68
C SER A 191 12.42 -3.89 3.45
N ALA A 192 13.53 -4.43 2.94
CA ALA A 192 13.71 -5.88 2.77
C ALA A 192 13.77 -6.66 4.10
N ASP A 193 14.11 -6.00 5.22
CA ASP A 193 13.98 -6.56 6.58
C ASP A 193 12.60 -6.24 7.18
N TYR A 194 11.55 -6.31 6.37
CA TYR A 194 10.18 -5.94 6.74
C TYR A 194 9.75 -6.57 8.07
N ASP A 195 10.05 -7.86 8.28
CA ASP A 195 9.69 -8.56 9.51
C ASP A 195 10.77 -8.53 10.60
N GLY A 196 11.81 -7.71 10.43
CA GLY A 196 12.81 -7.36 11.44
C GLY A 196 13.77 -8.48 11.83
N TYR A 197 13.83 -9.59 11.10
CA TYR A 197 14.64 -10.75 11.47
C TYR A 197 16.15 -10.45 11.47
N ALA A 198 16.64 -9.66 10.52
CA ALA A 198 18.06 -9.30 10.46
C ALA A 198 18.46 -8.41 11.65
N ALA A 199 17.53 -7.62 12.17
CA ALA A 199 17.73 -6.82 13.38
C ALA A 199 17.56 -7.61 14.70
N GLY A 200 17.07 -8.86 14.66
CA GLY A 200 16.71 -9.63 15.86
C GLY A 200 15.30 -9.34 16.39
N HIS A 201 14.47 -8.72 15.56
CA HIS A 201 13.09 -8.32 15.77
C HIS A 201 12.11 -9.11 14.86
N GLY A 202 12.35 -10.40 14.62
CA GLY A 202 11.48 -11.27 13.81
C GLY A 202 10.02 -11.25 14.27
N GLY A 203 9.07 -10.91 13.41
CA GLY A 203 7.64 -10.78 13.72
C GLY A 203 7.17 -9.35 14.05
N ILE A 204 8.03 -8.33 13.88
CA ILE A 204 7.68 -6.94 14.23
C ILE A 204 6.67 -6.33 13.26
N HIS A 205 6.60 -6.81 12.02
CA HIS A 205 5.76 -6.25 10.97
C HIS A 205 4.28 -6.32 11.38
N ALA A 206 3.76 -7.54 11.53
CA ALA A 206 2.38 -7.79 11.95
C ALA A 206 2.10 -7.27 13.37
N TYR A 207 3.12 -7.27 14.24
CA TYR A 207 2.97 -6.69 15.58
C TYR A 207 2.69 -5.19 15.51
N PHE A 208 3.45 -4.45 14.71
CA PHE A 208 3.32 -3.00 14.57
C PHE A 208 2.02 -2.60 13.86
N GLU A 209 1.69 -3.25 12.75
CA GLU A 209 0.59 -2.83 11.88
C GLU A 209 -0.80 -3.36 12.25
N ASP A 210 -0.86 -4.52 12.92
CA ASP A 210 -2.12 -5.15 13.34
C ASP A 210 -2.27 -5.12 14.84
N SER A 211 -1.31 -5.71 15.57
CA SER A 211 -1.49 -5.93 17.01
C SER A 211 -1.54 -4.61 17.78
N VAL A 212 -0.58 -3.71 17.52
CA VAL A 212 -0.54 -2.39 18.17
C VAL A 212 -1.62 -1.45 17.63
N VAL A 213 -1.96 -1.54 16.34
CA VAL A 213 -3.10 -0.80 15.76
C VAL A 213 -4.44 -1.28 16.33
N GLY A 214 -4.55 -2.55 16.73
CA GLY A 214 -5.70 -3.13 17.40
C GLY A 214 -6.02 -2.48 18.75
N GLU A 215 -5.02 -1.93 19.43
CA GLU A 215 -5.16 -1.30 20.77
C GLU A 215 -5.78 0.11 20.73
N PHE A 216 -5.95 0.73 19.55
CA PHE A 216 -6.69 1.99 19.45
C PHE A 216 -8.17 1.79 19.81
N ASP A 217 -8.83 2.83 20.29
CA ASP A 217 -10.29 2.87 20.46
C ASP A 217 -10.95 3.29 19.12
N GLY A 218 -12.27 3.46 19.09
CA GLY A 218 -13.05 3.88 17.92
C GLY A 218 -12.73 5.27 17.37
N ASP A 219 -11.62 5.90 17.76
CA ASP A 219 -11.20 7.26 17.41
C ASP A 219 -9.96 7.34 16.49
N LEU A 220 -9.43 6.21 16.01
CA LEU A 220 -8.18 6.18 15.21
C LEU A 220 -8.22 7.14 14.00
N ASP A 221 -9.28 7.10 13.19
CA ASP A 221 -9.42 7.96 12.01
C ASP A 221 -9.50 9.46 12.39
N ALA A 222 -10.14 9.78 13.51
CA ALA A 222 -10.17 11.14 14.06
C ALA A 222 -8.78 11.60 14.52
N LEU A 223 -7.99 10.73 15.15
CA LEU A 223 -6.61 11.01 15.56
C LEU A 223 -5.70 11.24 14.34
N VAL A 224 -5.80 10.38 13.33
CA VAL A 224 -5.07 10.51 12.05
C VAL A 224 -5.44 11.82 11.35
N LEU A 225 -6.74 12.15 11.26
CA LEU A 225 -7.21 13.39 10.66
C LEU A 225 -6.69 14.62 11.40
N LYS A 226 -6.68 14.59 12.74
CA LYS A 226 -6.16 15.68 13.57
C LYS A 226 -4.67 15.92 13.30
N GLU A 227 -3.87 14.86 13.29
CA GLU A 227 -2.43 14.95 13.01
C GLU A 227 -2.16 15.42 11.58
N ALA A 228 -2.91 14.89 10.60
CA ALA A 228 -2.82 15.28 9.20
C ALA A 228 -3.10 16.78 9.00
N ARG A 229 -4.10 17.35 9.69
CA ARG A 229 -4.41 18.79 9.62
C ARG A 229 -3.35 19.68 10.27
N ALA A 230 -2.59 19.15 11.22
CA ALA A 230 -1.49 19.87 11.86
C ALA A 230 -0.24 19.91 10.97
N MET A 231 -0.12 19.00 10.00
CA MET A 231 1.02 18.90 9.09
C MET A 231 1.04 20.07 8.09
N LYS A 232 2.15 20.82 8.06
CA LYS A 232 2.33 21.96 7.15
C LYS A 232 3.46 21.69 6.17
N ASN A 233 3.19 21.90 4.88
CA ASN A 233 4.17 21.85 3.78
C ASN A 233 5.10 20.62 3.81
N PRO A 234 4.58 19.38 3.92
CA PRO A 234 5.44 18.20 3.98
C PRO A 234 6.25 18.01 2.70
N GLU A 235 7.50 17.54 2.86
CA GLU A 235 8.47 17.38 1.78
C GLU A 235 7.98 16.45 0.65
N PHE A 236 7.22 15.41 0.99
CA PHE A 236 6.68 14.46 0.02
C PHE A 236 5.63 15.07 -0.93
N LEU A 237 5.16 16.29 -0.69
CA LEU A 237 4.27 17.01 -1.63
C LEU A 237 5.01 17.90 -2.62
N LYS A 238 6.33 18.12 -2.44
CA LYS A 238 7.13 19.00 -3.30
C LYS A 238 7.40 18.45 -4.70
N PRO A 239 7.67 17.13 -4.89
CA PRO A 239 7.90 16.59 -6.23
C PRO A 239 6.69 16.72 -7.14
N LYS A 240 6.91 16.65 -8.46
CA LYS A 240 5.84 16.85 -9.45
C LYS A 240 5.08 15.57 -9.75
N THR A 241 5.77 14.44 -9.85
CA THR A 241 5.17 13.17 -10.28
C THR A 241 4.72 12.34 -9.09
N THR A 242 3.70 11.51 -9.30
CA THR A 242 3.19 10.58 -8.27
C THR A 242 4.29 9.65 -7.77
N ILE A 243 5.09 9.09 -8.70
CA ILE A 243 6.21 8.20 -8.36
C ILE A 243 7.22 8.90 -7.46
N GLU A 244 7.63 10.15 -7.77
CA GLU A 244 8.59 10.87 -6.93
C GLU A 244 8.03 11.22 -5.55
N LYS A 245 6.74 11.56 -5.45
CA LYS A 245 6.08 11.81 -4.16
C LYS A 245 6.03 10.56 -3.29
N MET A 246 5.65 9.43 -3.88
CA MET A 246 5.67 8.12 -3.23
C MET A 246 7.09 7.77 -2.76
N LYS A 247 8.08 7.94 -3.63
CA LYS A 247 9.49 7.74 -3.31
C LYS A 247 9.96 8.56 -2.11
N VAL A 248 9.61 9.86 -2.04
CA VAL A 248 9.96 10.70 -0.88
C VAL A 248 9.22 10.26 0.39
N LEU A 249 7.96 9.83 0.29
CA LEU A 249 7.24 9.25 1.42
C LEU A 249 7.93 7.99 1.94
N SER A 250 8.39 7.08 1.08
CA SER A 250 9.09 5.86 1.51
C SER A 250 10.38 6.17 2.24
N VAL A 251 11.13 7.20 1.82
CA VAL A 251 12.32 7.64 2.55
C VAL A 251 11.97 8.04 3.98
N ILE A 252 10.88 8.77 4.13
CA ILE A 252 10.43 9.26 5.43
C ILE A 252 10.01 8.07 6.30
N SER A 253 9.20 7.15 5.78
CA SER A 253 8.72 5.98 6.51
C SER A 253 9.85 5.00 6.84
N ASN A 254 10.75 4.68 5.91
CA ASN A 254 11.91 3.80 6.15
C ASN A 254 12.79 4.31 7.31
N LYS A 255 13.00 5.63 7.41
CA LYS A 255 13.79 6.24 8.49
C LYS A 255 13.19 6.04 9.88
N GLU A 256 11.89 5.77 9.98
CA GLU A 256 11.23 5.51 11.26
C GLU A 256 11.46 4.07 11.76
N ILE A 257 11.92 3.13 10.90
CA ILE A 257 12.18 1.72 11.30
C ILE A 257 13.11 1.66 12.51
N ALA A 258 14.26 2.33 12.47
CA ALA A 258 15.22 2.32 13.57
C ALA A 258 14.63 2.85 14.90
N LYS A 259 13.64 3.74 14.82
CA LYS A 259 12.91 4.22 15.99
C LYS A 259 11.88 3.19 16.46
N ILE A 260 11.14 2.55 15.55
CA ILE A 260 10.18 1.48 15.88
C ILE A 260 10.88 0.32 16.58
N LEU A 261 12.01 -0.13 16.04
CA LEU A 261 12.78 -1.22 16.65
C LEU A 261 13.26 -0.89 18.06
N LYS A 262 13.61 0.38 18.36
CA LYS A 262 13.92 0.81 19.73
C LYS A 262 12.71 0.82 20.67
N LEU A 263 11.51 0.99 20.12
CA LEU A 263 10.27 0.97 20.88
C LEU A 263 9.69 -0.44 21.05
N ASP A 264 10.12 -1.40 20.22
CA ASP A 264 9.71 -2.80 20.27
C ASP A 264 10.11 -3.44 21.61
N PRO A 265 9.15 -3.85 22.46
CA PRO A 265 9.42 -4.36 23.79
C PRO A 265 9.83 -5.85 23.76
N ILE A 266 10.97 -6.13 23.14
CA ILE A 266 11.52 -7.49 23.05
C ILE A 266 12.02 -7.97 24.41
N LYS A 267 11.61 -9.18 24.79
CA LYS A 267 12.17 -9.97 25.90
C LYS A 267 13.34 -10.84 25.42
N LYS A 268 13.19 -11.44 24.24
CA LYS A 268 14.18 -12.31 23.62
C LYS A 268 14.21 -12.07 22.11
N LYS A 269 15.40 -11.82 21.57
CA LYS A 269 15.59 -11.59 20.13
C LYS A 269 15.19 -12.81 19.30
N SER A 270 14.78 -12.57 18.06
CA SER A 270 14.54 -13.62 17.07
C SER A 270 15.81 -14.35 16.69
N GLU A 271 15.66 -15.58 16.18
CA GLU A 271 16.76 -16.40 15.69
C GLU A 271 16.55 -16.73 14.20
N LEU A 272 17.63 -16.69 13.44
CA LEU A 272 17.72 -17.18 12.07
C LEU A 272 18.76 -18.30 12.03
N LYS A 273 18.35 -19.54 11.74
CA LYS A 273 19.25 -20.69 11.59
C LYS A 273 19.17 -21.23 10.16
N LYS A 274 20.31 -21.34 9.50
CA LYS A 274 20.44 -22.03 8.20
C LYS A 274 20.85 -23.47 8.46
N GLU A 275 19.94 -24.41 8.28
CA GLU A 275 20.21 -25.85 8.41
C GLU A 275 19.84 -26.59 7.13
N LYS A 276 20.80 -27.30 6.53
CA LYS A 276 20.60 -28.15 5.33
C LYS A 276 19.88 -27.43 4.16
N GLY A 277 20.17 -26.15 3.97
CA GLY A 277 19.55 -25.33 2.91
C GLY A 277 18.16 -24.78 3.25
N MET A 278 17.66 -25.01 4.47
CA MET A 278 16.43 -24.40 4.98
C MET A 278 16.75 -23.27 5.97
N GLU A 279 16.01 -22.17 5.89
CA GLU A 279 16.01 -21.11 6.89
C GLU A 279 14.93 -21.39 7.94
N LEU A 280 15.36 -21.75 9.15
CA LEU A 280 14.52 -21.86 10.32
C LEU A 280 14.46 -20.48 11.00
N LYS A 281 13.27 -19.89 11.01
CA LYS A 281 13.00 -18.59 11.62
C LYS A 281 12.26 -18.79 12.94
N THR A 282 12.80 -18.26 14.03
CA THR A 282 12.09 -18.18 15.33
C THR A 282 11.82 -16.71 15.63
N ALA A 283 10.56 -16.33 15.73
CA ALA A 283 10.16 -14.95 16.03
C ALA A 283 10.69 -14.49 17.39
N ALA A 284 10.84 -13.17 17.57
CA ALA A 284 11.23 -12.61 18.86
C ALA A 284 10.08 -12.74 19.87
N GLU A 285 10.42 -12.99 21.13
CA GLU A 285 9.47 -12.95 22.23
C GLU A 285 9.29 -11.50 22.68
N ARG A 286 8.05 -11.00 22.70
CA ARG A 286 7.72 -9.60 22.96
C ARG A 286 6.69 -9.45 24.07
N GLU A 287 6.62 -8.24 24.64
CA GLU A 287 5.47 -7.86 25.45
C GLU A 287 4.17 -7.75 24.64
N PRO A 288 2.99 -7.85 25.28
CA PRO A 288 1.71 -7.59 24.63
C PRO A 288 1.62 -6.22 23.98
N ALA A 289 0.80 -6.10 22.93
CA ALA A 289 0.63 -4.88 22.16
C ALA A 289 0.23 -3.66 23.02
N SER A 290 -0.58 -3.86 24.06
CA SER A 290 -0.96 -2.81 25.03
C SER A 290 0.23 -2.11 25.72
N VAL A 291 1.38 -2.78 25.84
CA VAL A 291 2.62 -2.19 26.38
C VAL A 291 3.30 -1.31 25.33
N ALA A 292 3.45 -1.82 24.11
CA ALA A 292 4.05 -1.08 22.99
C ALA A 292 3.19 0.12 22.57
N PHE A 293 1.86 -0.02 22.61
CA PHE A 293 0.88 0.98 22.19
C PHE A 293 1.12 2.35 22.82
N LYS A 294 1.41 2.41 24.12
CA LYS A 294 1.69 3.68 24.83
C LYS A 294 2.83 4.48 24.20
N LYS A 295 3.81 3.79 23.61
CA LYS A 295 5.01 4.39 23.01
C LYS A 295 4.89 4.54 21.48
N MET A 296 4.27 3.57 20.81
CA MET A 296 4.17 3.53 19.35
C MET A 296 2.97 4.32 18.81
N LYS A 297 1.93 4.60 19.61
CA LYS A 297 0.73 5.34 19.20
C LYS A 297 1.04 6.64 18.44
N PRO A 298 1.91 7.57 18.94
CA PRO A 298 2.18 8.80 18.21
C PRO A 298 2.81 8.57 16.84
N LEU A 299 3.67 7.55 16.73
CA LEU A 299 4.35 7.23 15.48
C LEU A 299 3.37 6.63 14.47
N ILE A 300 2.53 5.67 14.90
CA ILE A 300 1.48 5.09 14.05
C ILE A 300 0.55 6.17 13.50
N VAL A 301 0.05 7.06 14.37
CA VAL A 301 -0.82 8.17 13.95
C VAL A 301 -0.10 9.11 12.97
N THR A 302 1.18 9.41 13.21
CA THR A 302 1.99 10.25 12.32
C THR A 302 2.16 9.60 10.95
N GLU A 303 2.50 8.32 10.90
CA GLU A 303 2.70 7.58 9.64
C GLU A 303 1.41 7.50 8.82
N MET A 304 0.30 7.13 9.45
CA MET A 304 -1.01 7.13 8.79
C MET A 304 -1.43 8.54 8.33
N ALA A 305 -1.11 9.58 9.11
CA ALA A 305 -1.36 10.96 8.73
C ALA A 305 -0.54 11.40 7.50
N ARG A 306 0.73 10.99 7.41
CA ARG A 306 1.57 11.21 6.22
C ARG A 306 0.93 10.59 4.98
N GLY A 307 0.49 9.33 5.08
CA GLY A 307 -0.27 8.62 4.03
C GLY A 307 -1.55 9.36 3.64
N ALA A 308 -2.36 9.77 4.62
CA ALA A 308 -3.63 10.47 4.36
C ALA A 308 -3.44 11.83 3.68
N VAL A 309 -2.40 12.59 4.06
CA VAL A 309 -2.06 13.89 3.43
C VAL A 309 -1.61 13.70 1.99
N LEU A 310 -0.72 12.74 1.72
CA LEU A 310 -0.30 12.45 0.34
C LEU A 310 -1.49 11.98 -0.50
N LEU A 311 -2.30 11.05 0.03
CA LEU A 311 -3.45 10.51 -0.67
C LEU A 311 -4.46 11.59 -1.05
N ALA A 312 -4.79 12.50 -0.14
CA ALA A 312 -5.71 13.59 -0.42
C ALA A 312 -5.18 14.53 -1.52
N ASN A 313 -3.87 14.83 -1.52
CA ASN A 313 -3.26 15.61 -2.59
C ASN A 313 -3.28 14.87 -3.93
N LEU A 314 -3.00 13.57 -3.95
CA LEU A 314 -3.08 12.77 -5.16
C LEU A 314 -4.52 12.66 -5.69
N TRP A 315 -5.53 12.57 -4.81
CA TRP A 315 -6.94 12.62 -5.23
C TRP A 315 -7.33 13.96 -5.84
N ASP A 316 -6.87 15.08 -5.27
CA ASP A 316 -7.04 16.41 -5.88
C ASP A 316 -6.43 16.43 -7.29
N GLU A 317 -5.18 15.96 -7.44
CA GLU A 317 -4.49 15.92 -8.74
C GLU A 317 -5.17 14.99 -9.75
N ALA A 318 -5.66 13.83 -9.30
CA ALA A 318 -6.40 12.89 -10.14
C ALA A 318 -7.72 13.49 -10.63
N TYR A 319 -8.44 14.19 -9.73
CA TYR A 319 -9.68 14.87 -10.10
C TYR A 319 -9.45 15.98 -11.12
N ILE A 320 -8.37 16.74 -10.95
CA ILE A 320 -7.96 17.78 -11.89
C ILE A 320 -7.61 17.16 -13.25
N SER A 321 -6.82 16.09 -13.26
CA SER A 321 -6.39 15.43 -14.51
C SER A 321 -7.56 14.78 -15.26
N ALA A 322 -8.58 14.29 -14.54
CA ALA A 322 -9.84 13.82 -15.12
C ALA A 322 -10.75 14.95 -15.66
N GLY A 323 -10.32 16.22 -15.60
CA GLY A 323 -11.07 17.36 -16.14
C GLY A 323 -12.09 17.97 -15.18
N ARG A 324 -11.95 17.73 -13.87
CA ARG A 324 -12.89 18.19 -12.83
C ARG A 324 -14.35 17.83 -13.15
N PRO A 325 -14.68 16.55 -13.38
CA PRO A 325 -16.04 16.15 -13.68
C PRO A 325 -17.01 16.61 -12.58
N LYS A 326 -18.27 16.84 -12.93
CA LYS A 326 -19.35 17.13 -11.97
C LYS A 326 -19.70 15.88 -11.15
N ILE A 327 -18.77 15.41 -10.32
CA ILE A 327 -18.87 14.13 -9.61
C ILE A 327 -20.02 14.13 -8.59
N GLY A 328 -20.43 15.30 -8.09
CA GLY A 328 -21.63 15.45 -7.25
C GLY A 328 -22.95 15.05 -7.94
N ALA A 329 -22.98 14.93 -9.27
CA ALA A 329 -24.12 14.38 -9.99
C ALA A 329 -24.22 12.85 -9.86
N TYR A 330 -23.13 12.15 -9.57
CA TYR A 330 -23.14 10.70 -9.37
C TYR A 330 -23.67 10.35 -7.97
N LYS A 331 -24.95 9.97 -7.85
CA LYS A 331 -25.59 9.64 -6.57
C LYS A 331 -26.11 8.20 -6.49
N SER A 332 -25.58 7.31 -7.32
CA SER A 332 -25.96 5.89 -7.31
C SER A 332 -25.77 5.29 -5.92
N TYR A 333 -26.73 4.47 -5.49
CA TYR A 333 -26.62 3.64 -4.28
C TYR A 333 -25.72 2.41 -4.47
N LYS A 334 -25.13 2.20 -5.66
CA LYS A 334 -24.18 1.11 -5.90
C LYS A 334 -23.00 1.22 -4.94
N TYR A 335 -22.88 0.23 -4.05
CA TYR A 335 -21.73 0.07 -3.19
C TYR A 335 -20.76 -0.96 -3.79
N PRO A 336 -19.46 -0.62 -3.94
CA PRO A 336 -18.47 -1.51 -4.55
C PRO A 336 -18.04 -2.60 -3.57
N PHE A 337 -18.90 -3.58 -3.28
CA PHE A 337 -18.60 -4.69 -2.35
C PHE A 337 -17.34 -5.46 -2.77
N THR A 338 -17.23 -5.74 -4.07
CA THR A 338 -16.04 -6.27 -4.72
C THR A 338 -15.72 -5.43 -5.94
N VAL A 339 -14.46 -5.45 -6.37
CA VAL A 339 -13.99 -4.75 -7.57
C VAL A 339 -13.02 -5.64 -8.33
N ASP A 340 -13.09 -5.58 -9.66
CA ASP A 340 -12.23 -6.38 -10.53
C ASP A 340 -10.76 -6.12 -10.23
N PHE A 341 -9.95 -7.18 -10.33
CA PHE A 341 -8.50 -7.04 -10.21
C PHE A 341 -7.96 -6.23 -11.38
N VAL A 342 -7.17 -5.20 -11.07
CA VAL A 342 -6.49 -4.38 -12.07
C VAL A 342 -5.04 -4.85 -12.17
N ALA A 343 -4.64 -5.56 -13.22
CA ALA A 343 -3.25 -6.01 -13.36
C ALA A 343 -2.27 -4.81 -13.47
N PRO A 344 -1.06 -4.89 -12.92
CA PRO A 344 -0.02 -3.88 -13.12
C PRO A 344 0.39 -3.77 -14.59
N ASP A 345 0.25 -2.59 -15.18
CA ASP A 345 0.51 -2.37 -16.62
C ASP A 345 1.98 -2.06 -16.95
N TYR A 346 2.82 -1.93 -15.92
CA TYR A 346 4.25 -1.64 -16.01
C TYR A 346 5.13 -2.87 -15.76
N ILE A 347 4.55 -3.98 -15.30
CA ILE A 347 5.22 -5.28 -15.16
C ILE A 347 4.92 -6.09 -16.42
N THR A 348 5.96 -6.53 -17.12
CA THR A 348 5.77 -7.50 -18.21
C THR A 348 5.66 -8.88 -17.56
N PRO A 349 4.64 -9.71 -17.86
CA PRO A 349 4.60 -11.07 -17.36
C PRO A 349 5.90 -11.78 -17.76
N GLU A 350 6.58 -12.40 -16.79
CA GLU A 350 7.68 -13.31 -17.12
C GLU A 350 7.10 -14.38 -18.04
N ALA A 351 7.69 -14.55 -19.23
CA ALA A 351 7.29 -15.60 -20.14
C ALA A 351 7.29 -16.91 -19.34
N ALA A 352 6.12 -17.55 -19.22
CA ALA A 352 5.98 -18.78 -18.49
C ALA A 352 7.06 -19.74 -18.99
N THR A 353 8.10 -19.95 -18.19
CA THR A 353 9.04 -21.02 -18.45
C THR A 353 8.21 -22.28 -18.35
N GLU A 354 7.86 -22.85 -19.50
CA GLU A 354 7.30 -24.17 -19.60
C GLU A 354 8.16 -25.07 -18.71
N LYS A 355 7.59 -25.49 -17.59
CA LYS A 355 8.15 -26.58 -16.80
C LYS A 355 8.09 -27.80 -17.72
N LYS A 356 9.21 -28.12 -18.37
CA LYS A 356 9.44 -29.43 -18.98
C LYS A 356 9.70 -30.46 -17.91
#